data_AF-A0A4R4WJL7-F1
#
_entry.id   AF-A0A4R4WJL7-F1
#
_cell.length_a   1.000
_cell.length_b   1.000
_cell.length_c   1.000
_cell.angle_alpha   90.00
_cell.angle_beta   90.00
_cell.angle_gamma   90.00
#
_symmetry.space_group_name_H-M   'P 1'
#
loop_
_entity.id
_entity.type
_entity.pdbx_description
1 polymer ?
#
loop_
_entity_poly.entity_id
_entity_poly.type
_entity_poly.pdbx_seq_one_letter_code
_entity_poly.pdbx_strand_id
1 'polypeptide(L)'
;MTVPDTRESTSTVKVWAWRIAFVAACLLQLYGVYAPRETGPHVGVPQIDKVAHLFLFAAVAFLGLMVGIPARWLLGALVANAIVSELVQYYVLPQRDGDPFDVLADLAGVVVGTWPAYRVLRRTT
;
A
#
# COMPACT_ATOMS: atom_id res chain seq x y z
N MET A 1 -15.19 42.24 2.10
CA MET A 1 -13.87 41.57 2.14
C MET A 1 -13.97 40.47 3.19
N THR A 2 -14.33 39.25 2.78
CA THR A 2 -14.54 38.11 3.69
C THR A 2 -13.19 37.47 4.00
N VAL A 3 -12.78 37.49 5.27
CA VAL A 3 -11.58 36.77 5.73
C VAL A 3 -11.86 35.28 5.60
N PRO A 4 -11.04 34.48 4.89
CA PRO A 4 -11.24 33.03 4.79
C PRO A 4 -11.16 32.39 6.18
N ASP A 5 -12.09 31.49 6.50
CA ASP A 5 -12.03 30.71 7.74
C ASP A 5 -10.80 29.78 7.71
N THR A 6 -9.88 29.99 8.64
CA THR A 6 -8.65 29.20 8.78
C THR A 6 -8.91 27.72 9.06
N ARG A 7 -10.11 27.36 9.53
CA ARG A 7 -10.52 25.97 9.75
C ARG A 7 -10.81 25.24 8.43
N GLU A 8 -11.42 25.90 7.45
CA GLU A 8 -11.70 25.31 6.14
C GLU A 8 -10.42 25.03 5.35
N SER A 9 -9.47 25.96 5.37
CA SER A 9 -8.18 25.80 4.67
C SER A 9 -7.34 24.66 5.25
N THR A 10 -7.26 24.55 6.58
CA THR A 10 -6.52 23.50 7.28
C THR A 10 -7.11 22.11 7.00
N SER A 11 -8.44 22.00 6.94
CA SER A 11 -9.12 20.75 6.62
C SER A 11 -8.84 20.27 5.19
N THR A 12 -8.81 21.21 4.23
CA THR A 12 -8.56 20.93 2.82
C THR A 12 -7.12 20.47 2.60
N VAL A 13 -6.14 21.14 3.22
CA VAL A 13 -4.73 20.73 3.17
C VAL A 13 -4.56 19.32 3.73
N LYS A 14 -5.21 19.01 4.86
CA LYS A 14 -5.17 17.67 5.45
C LYS A 14 -5.74 16.60 4.51
N VAL A 15 -6.86 16.86 3.84
CA VAL A 15 -7.46 15.93 2.86
C VAL A 15 -6.50 15.67 1.70
N TRP A 16 -5.90 16.72 1.14
CA TRP A 16 -4.93 16.57 0.06
C TRP A 16 -3.67 15.83 0.48
N ALA A 17 -3.16 16.07 1.70
CA ALA A 17 -2.02 15.33 2.23
C ALA A 17 -2.29 13.81 2.28
N TRP A 18 -3.46 13.39 2.75
CA TRP A 18 -3.84 11.96 2.74
C TRP A 18 -3.96 11.39 1.33
N ARG A 19 -4.54 12.14 0.39
CA ARG A 19 -4.66 11.70 -1.01
C ARG A 19 -3.29 11.56 -1.68
N ILE A 20 -2.39 12.52 -1.48
CA ILE A 20 -1.03 12.47 -1.99
C ILE A 20 -0.29 11.28 -1.40
N ALA A 21 -0.40 11.06 -0.08
CA ALA A 21 0.21 9.90 0.57
C ALA A 21 -0.32 8.58 -0.01
N PHE A 22 -1.63 8.46 -0.24
CA PHE A 22 -2.23 7.28 -0.85
C PHE A 22 -1.70 7.05 -2.28
N VAL A 23 -1.66 8.08 -3.12
CA VAL A 23 -1.10 7.96 -4.48
C VAL A 23 0.37 7.56 -4.44
N ALA A 24 1.16 8.18 -3.56
CA ALA A 24 2.58 7.83 -3.40
C ALA A 24 2.76 6.36 -2.96
N ALA A 25 1.92 5.87 -2.04
CA ALA A 25 1.94 4.48 -1.60
C ALA A 25 1.59 3.52 -2.75
N CYS A 26 0.57 3.83 -3.56
CA CYS A 26 0.24 3.04 -4.74
C CYS A 26 1.40 3.00 -5.74
N LEU A 27 2.01 4.15 -6.03
CA LEU A 27 3.16 4.22 -6.94
C LEU A 27 4.35 3.42 -6.42
N LEU A 28 4.64 3.52 -5.11
CA LEU A 28 5.73 2.79 -4.48
C LEU A 28 5.46 1.27 -4.47
N GLN A 29 4.22 0.85 -4.20
CA GLN A 29 3.82 -0.55 -4.27
C GLN A 29 3.98 -1.10 -5.68
N LEU A 30 3.40 -0.42 -6.68
CA LEU A 30 3.50 -0.82 -8.08
C LEU A 30 4.96 -0.89 -8.54
N TYR A 31 5.76 0.10 -8.19
CA TYR A 31 7.19 0.10 -8.48
C TYR A 31 7.90 -1.08 -7.80
N GLY A 32 7.65 -1.32 -6.51
CA GLY A 32 8.31 -2.41 -5.76
C GLY A 32 8.04 -3.79 -6.35
N VAL A 33 6.78 -4.07 -6.73
CA VAL A 33 6.38 -5.41 -7.21
C VAL A 33 6.59 -5.61 -8.71
N TYR A 34 6.51 -4.56 -9.54
CA TYR A 34 6.63 -4.67 -11.01
C TYR A 34 7.97 -4.18 -11.57
N ALA A 35 8.88 -3.65 -10.76
CA ALA A 35 10.22 -3.33 -11.26
C ALA A 35 10.91 -4.60 -11.78
N PRO A 36 11.70 -4.52 -12.88
CA PRO A 36 12.34 -5.68 -13.48
C PRO A 36 13.35 -6.39 -12.56
N ARG A 37 13.84 -5.71 -11.54
CA ARG A 37 14.80 -6.22 -10.56
C ARG A 37 14.32 -5.88 -9.17
N GLU A 38 14.84 -6.61 -8.19
CA GLU A 38 14.66 -6.27 -6.78
C GLU A 38 15.08 -4.83 -6.50
N THR A 39 14.15 -4.07 -5.93
CA THR A 39 14.35 -2.66 -5.60
C THR A 39 14.81 -2.54 -4.16
N GLY A 40 16.01 -2.01 -3.95
CA GLY A 40 16.57 -1.72 -2.64
C GLY A 40 18.05 -2.07 -2.55
N PRO A 41 18.76 -1.57 -1.53
CA PRO A 41 20.14 -2.00 -1.29
C PRO A 41 20.17 -3.50 -0.98
N HIS A 42 21.11 -4.23 -1.58
CA HIS A 42 21.42 -5.61 -1.17
C HIS A 42 22.09 -5.57 0.20
N VAL A 43 21.27 -5.50 1.25
CA VAL A 43 21.72 -5.35 2.64
C VAL A 43 22.19 -6.68 3.26
N GLY A 44 22.15 -7.79 2.51
CA GLY A 44 22.55 -9.11 3.00
C GLY A 44 21.67 -9.67 4.13
N VAL A 45 20.54 -9.02 4.41
CA VAL A 45 19.56 -9.47 5.40
C VAL A 45 18.63 -10.49 4.73
N PRO A 46 18.58 -11.75 5.20
CA PRO A 46 17.65 -12.73 4.65
C PRO A 46 16.20 -12.25 4.76
N GLN A 47 15.38 -12.52 3.74
CA GLN A 47 13.92 -12.30 3.76
C GLN A 47 13.48 -10.83 3.88
N ILE A 48 14.38 -9.87 3.62
CA ILE A 48 14.06 -8.44 3.69
C ILE A 48 13.01 -8.00 2.64
N ASP A 49 12.98 -8.70 1.52
CA ASP A 49 11.99 -8.64 0.46
C ASP A 49 10.56 -8.82 1.00
N LYS A 50 10.29 -9.87 1.79
CA LYS A 50 8.98 -10.10 2.43
C LYS A 50 8.56 -8.96 3.36
N VAL A 51 9.52 -8.38 4.07
CA VAL A 51 9.26 -7.21 4.93
C VAL A 51 8.85 -6.01 4.08
N ALA A 52 9.51 -5.78 2.95
CA ALA A 52 9.14 -4.73 2.01
C ALA A 52 7.73 -4.97 1.43
N HIS A 53 7.45 -6.18 0.95
CA HIS A 53 6.13 -6.62 0.47
C HIS A 53 5.01 -6.33 1.47
N LEU A 54 5.19 -6.79 2.71
CA LEU A 54 4.27 -6.52 3.82
C LEU A 54 3.98 -5.03 3.99
N PHE A 55 5.01 -4.18 4.03
CA PHE A 55 4.82 -2.74 4.24
C PHE A 55 4.21 -2.03 3.04
N LEU A 56 4.54 -2.44 1.81
CA LEU A 56 3.95 -1.87 0.59
C LEU A 56 2.44 -2.09 0.54
N PHE A 57 1.99 -3.32 0.81
CA PHE A 57 0.55 -3.63 0.82
C PHE A 57 -0.16 -3.05 2.05
N ALA A 58 0.48 -3.03 3.22
CA ALA A 58 -0.07 -2.41 4.42
C ALA A 58 -0.29 -0.91 4.24
N ALA A 59 0.65 -0.20 3.61
CA ALA A 59 0.57 1.23 3.36
C ALA A 59 -0.64 1.57 2.46
N VAL A 60 -0.81 0.86 1.34
CA VAL A 60 -1.93 1.08 0.42
C VAL A 60 -3.26 0.74 1.07
N ALA A 61 -3.35 -0.39 1.79
CA ALA A 61 -4.57 -0.76 2.53
C ALA A 61 -4.97 0.30 3.56
N PHE A 62 -4.02 0.72 4.40
CA PHE A 62 -4.26 1.72 5.44
C PHE A 62 -4.70 3.07 4.84
N LEU A 63 -3.90 3.60 3.90
CA LEU A 63 -4.13 4.92 3.32
C LEU A 63 -5.39 4.96 2.47
N GLY A 64 -5.68 3.90 1.70
CA GLY A 64 -6.89 3.78 0.89
C GLY A 64 -8.16 3.84 1.74
N LEU A 65 -8.15 3.18 2.90
CA LEU A 65 -9.27 3.27 3.85
C LEU A 65 -9.37 4.66 4.50
N MET A 66 -8.24 5.30 4.84
CA MET A 66 -8.24 6.65 5.40
C MET A 66 -8.78 7.71 4.43
N VAL A 67 -8.55 7.55 3.12
CA VAL A 67 -9.12 8.45 2.09
C VAL A 67 -10.54 8.06 1.66
N GLY A 68 -11.11 7.01 2.25
CA GLY A 68 -12.51 6.62 2.06
C GLY A 68 -12.78 5.73 0.85
N ILE A 69 -11.78 5.03 0.31
CA ILE A 69 -12.02 4.03 -0.74
C ILE A 69 -12.90 2.89 -0.16
N PRO A 70 -13.95 2.43 -0.86
CA PRO A 70 -14.78 1.35 -0.37
C PRO A 70 -13.96 0.07 -0.16
N ALA A 71 -13.94 -0.42 1.09
CA ALA A 71 -13.08 -1.54 1.51
C ALA A 71 -13.21 -2.78 0.62
N ARG A 72 -14.43 -3.14 0.19
CA ARG A 72 -14.66 -4.30 -0.68
C ARG A 72 -13.84 -4.25 -1.97
N TRP A 73 -13.70 -3.07 -2.57
CA TRP A 73 -13.00 -2.89 -3.83
C TRP A 73 -11.50 -2.76 -3.61
N LEU A 74 -11.10 -1.99 -2.60
CA LEU A 74 -9.68 -1.81 -2.25
C LEU A 74 -9.02 -3.14 -1.87
N LEU A 75 -9.63 -3.87 -0.92
CA LEU A 75 -9.04 -5.12 -0.42
C LEU A 75 -9.10 -6.22 -1.47
N GLY A 76 -10.19 -6.28 -2.25
CA GLY A 76 -10.28 -7.21 -3.39
C GLY A 76 -9.20 -6.94 -4.43
N ALA A 77 -8.95 -5.68 -4.78
CA ALA A 77 -7.88 -5.29 -5.70
C ALA A 77 -6.49 -5.61 -5.15
N LEU A 78 -6.24 -5.40 -3.85
CA LEU A 78 -4.96 -5.74 -3.23
C LEU A 78 -4.71 -7.25 -3.20
N VAL A 79 -5.71 -8.06 -2.82
CA VAL A 79 -5.59 -9.52 -2.86
C VAL A 79 -5.32 -10.02 -4.28
N ALA A 80 -6.05 -9.49 -5.27
CA ALA A 80 -5.81 -9.81 -6.67
C ALA A 80 -4.39 -9.40 -7.11
N ASN A 81 -3.95 -8.19 -6.72
CA ASN A 81 -2.63 -7.70 -7.08
C ASN A 81 -1.51 -8.54 -6.46
N ALA A 82 -1.64 -9.02 -5.22
CA ALA A 82 -0.65 -9.90 -4.59
C ALA A 82 -0.40 -11.17 -5.41
N ILE A 83 -1.48 -11.80 -5.87
CA ILE A 83 -1.40 -13.02 -6.70
C ILE A 83 -0.85 -12.68 -8.10
N VAL A 84 -1.37 -11.62 -8.72
CA VAL A 84 -0.97 -11.24 -10.08
C VAL A 84 0.49 -10.79 -10.13
N SER A 85 0.97 -10.03 -9.14
CA SER A 85 2.35 -9.57 -9.12
C SER A 85 3.33 -10.73 -9.04
N GLU A 86 3.06 -11.73 -8.20
CA GLU A 86 3.87 -12.95 -8.10
C GLU A 86 3.90 -13.72 -9.43
N LEU A 87 2.74 -13.91 -10.06
CA LEU A 87 2.69 -14.57 -11.37
C LEU A 87 3.47 -13.77 -12.43
N VAL A 88 3.37 -12.45 -12.42
CA VAL A 88 4.12 -11.59 -13.33
C VAL A 88 5.62 -11.69 -13.05
N GLN A 89 6.04 -11.70 -11.79
CA GLN A 89 7.44 -11.86 -11.41
C GLN A 89 7.99 -13.21 -11.91
N TYR A 90 7.28 -14.30 -11.63
CA TYR A 90 7.69 -15.65 -12.03
C TYR A 90 7.72 -15.87 -13.55
N TYR A 91 6.72 -15.40 -14.29
CA TYR A 91 6.58 -15.70 -15.72
C TYR A 91 7.13 -14.63 -16.67
N VAL A 92 7.19 -13.36 -16.23
CA VAL A 92 7.43 -12.21 -17.12
C VAL A 92 8.71 -11.46 -16.77
N LEU A 93 9.24 -11.56 -15.55
CA LEU A 93 10.42 -10.82 -15.11
C LEU A 93 11.62 -11.76 -14.90
N PRO A 94 12.50 -11.96 -15.90
CA PRO A 94 13.57 -12.97 -15.85
C PRO A 94 14.61 -12.75 -14.77
N GLN A 95 14.66 -11.57 -14.16
CA GLN A 95 15.57 -11.19 -13.09
C GLN A 95 14.89 -11.16 -11.72
N ARG A 96 13.69 -11.76 -11.61
CA ARG A 96 13.03 -12.01 -10.34
C ARG A 96 12.72 -13.48 -10.20
N ASP A 97 12.93 -13.99 -8.99
CA ASP A 97 12.46 -15.29 -8.61
C ASP A 97 11.06 -15.10 -8.01
N GLY A 98 10.07 -15.84 -8.52
CA GLY A 98 8.77 -15.92 -7.85
C GLY A 98 8.90 -16.71 -6.54
N ASP A 99 8.35 -16.17 -5.45
CA ASP A 99 8.24 -16.83 -4.16
C ASP A 99 6.80 -16.78 -3.63
N PRO A 100 6.10 -17.92 -3.47
CA PRO A 100 4.78 -17.97 -2.86
C PRO A 100 4.70 -17.33 -1.45
N PHE A 101 5.82 -17.24 -0.73
CA PHE A 101 5.86 -16.52 0.55
C PHE A 101 5.71 -14.99 0.40
N ASP A 102 5.95 -14.43 -0.78
CA ASP A 102 5.72 -13.01 -1.05
C ASP A 102 4.22 -12.71 -1.14
N VAL A 103 3.43 -13.62 -1.74
CA VAL A 103 1.96 -13.54 -1.69
C VAL A 103 1.47 -13.60 -0.23
N LEU A 104 2.05 -14.46 0.60
CA LEU A 104 1.69 -14.52 2.03
C LEU A 104 2.06 -13.22 2.76
N ALA A 105 3.23 -12.65 2.47
CA ALA A 105 3.67 -11.36 3.03
C ALA A 105 2.75 -10.21 2.60
N ASP A 106 2.33 -10.18 1.33
CA ASP A 106 1.40 -9.19 0.79
C ASP A 106 0.03 -9.27 1.48
N LEU A 107 -0.53 -10.48 1.59
CA LEU A 107 -1.80 -10.72 2.29
C LEU A 107 -1.71 -10.35 3.76
N ALA A 108 -0.61 -10.67 4.44
CA ALA A 108 -0.35 -10.23 5.81
C ALA A 108 -0.30 -8.70 5.89
N GLY A 109 0.36 -8.04 4.92
CA GLY A 109 0.37 -6.59 4.76
C GLY A 109 -1.04 -6.00 4.65
N VAL A 110 -1.89 -6.56 3.80
CA VAL A 110 -3.30 -6.13 3.67
C VAL A 110 -4.03 -6.19 5.01
N VAL A 111 -3.89 -7.30 5.75
CA VAL A 111 -4.49 -7.45 7.08
C VAL A 111 -3.94 -6.43 8.07
N VAL A 112 -2.61 -6.28 8.12
CA VAL A 112 -1.89 -5.36 9.02
C VAL A 112 -2.23 -3.90 8.73
N GLY A 113 -2.43 -3.50 7.48
CA GLY A 113 -2.84 -2.14 7.13
C GLY A 113 -4.32 -1.87 7.42
N THR A 114 -5.17 -2.87 7.22
CA THR A 114 -6.62 -2.77 7.41
C THR A 114 -7.02 -2.65 8.89
N TRP A 115 -6.36 -3.41 9.76
CA TRP A 115 -6.64 -3.42 11.20
C TRP A 115 -6.55 -2.04 11.89
N PRO A 116 -5.44 -1.28 11.81
CA PRO A 116 -5.34 0.04 12.41
C PRO A 116 -6.27 1.04 11.74
N ALA A 117 -6.52 0.93 10.42
CA ALA A 117 -7.45 1.79 9.72
C ALA A 117 -8.86 1.70 10.32
N TYR A 118 -9.38 0.49 10.53
CA TYR A 118 -10.69 0.33 11.19
C TYR A 118 -10.70 0.83 12.63
N ARG A 119 -9.59 0.71 13.36
CA ARG A 119 -9.51 1.27 14.73
C ARG A 119 -9.54 2.80 14.73
N VAL A 120 -8.95 3.45 13.74
CA VAL A 120 -9.00 4.91 13.61
C VAL A 120 -10.40 5.36 13.21
N LEU A 121 -11.01 4.75 12.20
CA LEU A 121 -12.35 5.12 11.70
C LEU A 121 -13.46 4.91 12.73
N ARG A 122 -13.35 3.88 13.58
CA ARG A 122 -14.31 3.62 14.66
C ARG A 122 -14.24 4.62 15.81
N ARG A 123 -13.14 5.37 15.97
CA ARG A 123 -12.99 6.40 17.01
C ARG A 123 -13.60 7.74 16.61
N THR A 124 -13.86 7.93 15.32
CA THR A 124 -14.37 9.18 14.75
C THR A 124 -15.87 9.12 14.42
N THR A 125 -16.51 7.97 14.66
CA THR A 125 -17.96 7.77 14.55
C THR A 125 -18.55 7.73 15.95
#